data_AF-A0A369KRH2-F1
#
_entry.id   AF-A0A369KRH2-F1
#
_cell.length_a   1.000
_cell.length_b   1.000
_cell.length_c   1.000
_cell.angle_alpha   90.00
_cell.angle_beta   90.00
_cell.angle_gamma   90.00
#
_symmetry.space_group_name_H-M   'P 1'
#
loop_
_entity.id
_entity.type
_entity.pdbx_description
1 polymer ?
#
loop_
_entity_poly.entity_id
_entity_poly.type
_entity_poly.pdbx_seq_one_letter_code
_entity_poly.pdbx_strand_id
1 'polypeptide(L)'
;MNQIAVVLDGLKQKISHGSTFIQRSYNSIGQATFYLPKPVKPETLQAFQAEFKQPLPSEYQTFLELHDGAKLFMLGDEGLVLHPLEEVIEKTIEAKEDGLIDEDYDHYWIIGEINEGYLLIHTDHAKTEDTPYMYWKYHEGSTEDTDAIGQNFGTFLERSIIAQGDMYWEFNSFDVRETDYYVEEEIEDMQAGVPIASVERVRIEIEYPIYRRGGFILSFYTYENGKAQLRSESNGFDNFKQIHRYLVGTLDEPGYYYSEIVVFQKEAPLWESEDASGEQIAKRVEHPQTQIMQYDGYQAFVNDLPRPLPGWEKA
;
A
#
# COMPACT_ATOMS: atom_id res chain seq x y z
N MET A 1 -16.87 -6.81 -20.00
CA MET A 1 -16.99 -7.23 -18.59
C MET A 1 -16.32 -6.11 -17.80
N ASN A 2 -17.05 -5.46 -16.89
CA ASN A 2 -16.51 -4.29 -16.20
C ASN A 2 -15.44 -4.74 -15.18
N GLN A 3 -14.18 -4.30 -15.38
CA GLN A 3 -13.02 -4.80 -14.64
C GLN A 3 -12.70 -4.02 -13.35
N ILE A 4 -13.44 -2.95 -13.07
CA ILE A 4 -13.14 -1.99 -12.00
C ILE A 4 -13.01 -2.67 -10.63
N ALA A 5 -13.94 -3.55 -10.27
CA ALA A 5 -13.90 -4.23 -8.98
C ALA A 5 -12.65 -5.11 -8.81
N VAL A 6 -12.26 -5.86 -9.86
CA VAL A 6 -11.08 -6.73 -9.85
C VAL A 6 -9.80 -5.91 -9.69
N VAL A 7 -9.69 -4.81 -10.43
CA VAL A 7 -8.54 -3.90 -10.37
C VAL A 7 -8.41 -3.29 -8.97
N LEU A 8 -9.51 -2.83 -8.37
CA LEU A 8 -9.51 -2.24 -7.03
C LEU A 8 -9.22 -3.27 -5.94
N ASP A 9 -9.68 -4.52 -6.09
CA ASP A 9 -9.36 -5.59 -5.14
C ASP A 9 -7.88 -5.93 -5.15
N GLY A 10 -7.24 -5.96 -6.34
CA GLY A 10 -5.80 -6.09 -6.46
C GLY A 10 -5.04 -4.95 -5.75
N LEU A 11 -5.51 -3.71 -5.91
CA LEU A 11 -4.94 -2.56 -5.19
C LEU A 11 -5.11 -2.69 -3.66
N LYS A 12 -6.29 -3.09 -3.19
CA LYS A 12 -6.56 -3.28 -1.74
C LYS A 12 -5.64 -4.36 -1.16
N GLN A 13 -5.41 -5.45 -1.88
CA GLN A 13 -4.44 -6.48 -1.49
C GLN A 13 -3.03 -5.89 -1.42
N LYS A 14 -2.56 -5.15 -2.44
CA LYS A 14 -1.25 -4.48 -2.39
C LYS A 14 -1.09 -3.60 -1.14
N ILE A 15 -2.12 -2.84 -0.80
CA ILE A 15 -2.13 -1.98 0.39
C ILE A 15 -2.09 -2.82 1.67
N SER A 16 -2.88 -3.91 1.77
CA SER A 16 -2.93 -4.74 2.97
C SER A 16 -1.61 -5.46 3.27
N HIS A 17 -0.85 -5.85 2.25
CA HIS A 17 0.48 -6.45 2.39
C HIS A 17 1.59 -5.41 2.70
N GLY A 18 1.23 -4.16 2.99
CA GLY A 18 2.20 -3.09 3.30
C GLY A 18 3.06 -2.65 2.12
N SER A 19 2.71 -3.05 0.90
CA SER A 19 3.41 -2.68 -0.34
C SER A 19 3.01 -1.27 -0.77
N THR A 20 3.24 -0.27 0.08
CA THR A 20 2.84 1.13 -0.14
C THR A 20 4.02 2.06 -0.40
N PHE A 21 5.25 1.56 -0.32
CA PHE A 21 6.41 2.27 -0.84
C PHE A 21 6.37 2.26 -2.37
N ILE A 22 6.55 3.42 -3.00
CA ILE A 22 6.45 3.60 -4.45
C ILE A 22 7.63 4.38 -5.02
N GLN A 23 7.84 4.22 -6.32
CA GLN A 23 8.79 4.97 -7.12
C GLN A 23 8.09 5.46 -8.39
N ARG A 24 8.22 6.76 -8.65
CA ARG A 24 7.76 7.45 -9.86
C ARG A 24 8.94 7.99 -10.67
N SER A 25 8.62 8.58 -11.82
CA SER A 25 9.54 9.35 -12.65
C SER A 25 10.30 10.40 -11.84
N TYR A 26 11.49 10.77 -12.34
CA TYR A 26 12.38 11.77 -11.73
C TYR A 26 12.78 11.46 -10.28
N ASN A 27 12.83 10.17 -9.92
CA ASN A 27 13.25 9.67 -8.61
C ASN A 27 12.36 10.15 -7.44
N SER A 28 11.10 10.48 -7.70
CA SER A 28 10.11 10.68 -6.64
C SER A 28 9.78 9.34 -5.99
N ILE A 29 10.31 9.14 -4.78
CA ILE A 29 10.20 7.89 -4.01
C ILE A 29 9.62 8.18 -2.63
N GLY A 30 8.82 7.27 -2.10
CA GLY A 30 8.31 7.41 -0.75
C GLY A 30 7.17 6.48 -0.39
N GLN A 31 6.69 6.64 0.85
CA GLN A 31 5.55 5.91 1.36
C GLN A 31 4.25 6.58 0.91
N ALA A 32 3.52 5.94 -0.01
CA ALA A 32 2.27 6.46 -0.53
C ALA A 32 1.09 6.22 0.43
N THR A 33 0.14 7.15 0.43
CA THR A 33 -1.14 7.02 1.14
C THR A 33 -2.30 6.85 0.17
N PHE A 34 -3.37 6.21 0.65
CA PHE A 34 -4.54 5.86 -0.14
C PHE A 34 -5.81 6.18 0.63
N TYR A 35 -6.80 6.71 -0.06
CA TYR A 35 -8.13 6.97 0.46
C TYR A 35 -9.19 6.53 -0.55
N LEU A 36 -10.01 5.57 -0.14
CA LEU A 36 -11.11 5.02 -0.93
C LEU A 36 -12.41 5.23 -0.14
N PRO A 37 -13.16 6.32 -0.40
CA PRO A 37 -14.39 6.67 0.32
C PRO A 37 -15.52 5.65 0.09
N LYS A 38 -16.64 5.83 0.77
CA LYS A 38 -17.83 4.99 0.56
C LYS A 38 -18.42 5.23 -0.84
N PRO A 39 -19.26 4.30 -1.34
CA PRO A 39 -20.02 4.49 -2.58
C PRO A 39 -20.75 5.82 -2.65
N VAL A 40 -20.87 6.34 -3.87
CA VAL A 40 -21.65 7.53 -4.18
C VAL A 40 -23.12 7.32 -3.79
N LYS A 41 -23.75 8.40 -3.35
CA LYS A 41 -25.17 8.38 -3.03
C LYS A 41 -26.01 8.36 -4.32
N PRO A 42 -27.12 7.59 -4.38
CA PRO A 42 -28.01 7.59 -5.53
C PRO A 42 -28.54 8.98 -5.91
N GLU A 43 -28.74 9.86 -4.92
CA GLU A 43 -29.20 11.23 -5.13
C GLU A 43 -28.17 12.06 -5.92
N THR A 44 -26.87 11.86 -5.67
CA THR A 44 -25.79 12.58 -6.38
C THR A 44 -25.69 12.11 -7.83
N LEU A 45 -25.88 10.80 -8.09
CA LEU A 45 -25.95 10.27 -9.46
C LEU A 45 -27.14 10.87 -10.23
N GLN A 46 -28.29 11.03 -9.57
CA GLN A 46 -29.45 11.68 -10.18
C GLN A 46 -29.21 13.18 -10.43
N ALA A 47 -28.54 13.86 -9.51
CA ALA A 47 -28.17 15.27 -9.69
C ALA A 47 -27.24 15.44 -10.90
N PHE A 48 -26.21 14.60 -11.04
CA PHE A 48 -25.32 14.61 -12.20
C PHE A 48 -26.10 14.43 -13.52
N GLN A 49 -26.97 13.42 -13.59
CA GLN A 49 -27.76 13.12 -14.78
C GLN A 49 -28.75 14.25 -15.12
N ALA A 50 -29.28 14.95 -14.11
CA ALA A 50 -30.16 16.09 -14.29
C ALA A 50 -29.42 17.32 -14.82
N GLU A 51 -28.20 17.56 -14.31
CA GLU A 51 -27.36 18.70 -14.69
C GLU A 51 -26.85 18.56 -16.13
N PHE A 52 -26.12 17.49 -16.42
CA PHE A 52 -25.44 17.32 -17.71
C PHE A 52 -26.30 16.64 -18.79
N LYS A 53 -27.48 16.12 -18.43
CA LYS A 53 -28.42 15.43 -19.34
C LYS A 53 -27.78 14.29 -20.15
N GLN A 54 -26.69 13.73 -19.65
CA GLN A 54 -25.93 12.64 -20.25
C GLN A 54 -25.58 11.61 -19.16
N PRO A 55 -25.67 10.30 -19.47
CA PRO A 55 -25.23 9.27 -18.52
C PRO A 55 -23.71 9.29 -18.35
N LEU A 56 -23.27 8.85 -17.17
CA LEU A 56 -21.87 8.55 -16.92
C LEU A 56 -21.42 7.35 -17.77
N PRO A 57 -20.15 7.31 -18.21
CA PRO A 57 -19.56 6.12 -18.81
C PRO A 57 -19.64 4.95 -17.86
N SER A 58 -19.88 3.74 -18.38
CA SER A 58 -20.27 2.61 -17.54
C SER A 58 -19.17 2.21 -16.54
N GLU A 59 -17.91 2.28 -16.96
CA GLU A 59 -16.76 2.00 -16.10
C GLU A 59 -16.62 3.04 -14.99
N TYR A 60 -16.83 4.32 -15.29
CA TYR A 60 -16.73 5.39 -14.30
C TYR A 60 -17.90 5.36 -13.30
N GLN A 61 -19.11 5.08 -13.78
CA GLN A 61 -20.27 4.87 -12.90
C GLN A 61 -20.03 3.70 -11.93
N THR A 62 -19.55 2.56 -12.42
CA THR A 62 -19.24 1.41 -11.54
C THR A 62 -18.17 1.73 -10.52
N PHE A 63 -17.18 2.56 -10.87
CA PHE A 63 -16.21 3.05 -9.89
C PHE A 63 -16.88 3.88 -8.79
N LEU A 64 -17.74 4.83 -9.15
CA LEU A 64 -18.45 5.69 -8.19
C LEU A 64 -19.40 4.89 -7.28
N GLU A 65 -20.04 3.85 -7.82
CA GLU A 65 -20.87 2.90 -7.06
C GLU A 65 -20.07 2.05 -6.06
N LEU A 66 -18.74 2.03 -6.17
CA LEU A 66 -17.84 1.40 -5.19
C LEU A 66 -17.21 2.45 -4.26
N HIS A 67 -16.76 3.58 -4.82
CA HIS A 67 -16.02 4.64 -4.13
C HIS A 67 -16.32 6.02 -4.75
N ASP A 68 -16.88 6.94 -3.97
CA ASP A 68 -17.20 8.32 -4.40
C ASP A 68 -15.94 9.20 -4.47
N GLY A 69 -15.16 9.02 -5.53
CA GLY A 69 -13.82 9.59 -5.67
C GLY A 69 -12.75 8.70 -5.03
N ALA A 70 -11.50 9.16 -5.06
CA ALA A 70 -10.37 8.49 -4.42
C ALA A 70 -9.15 9.42 -4.32
N LYS A 71 -8.24 9.12 -3.39
CA LYS A 71 -6.86 9.62 -3.43
C LYS A 71 -5.94 8.42 -3.49
N LEU A 72 -5.20 8.26 -4.58
CA LEU A 72 -4.38 7.08 -4.85
C LEU A 72 -2.92 7.49 -4.98
N PHE A 73 -2.05 6.71 -4.33
CA PHE A 73 -0.60 6.88 -4.41
C PHE A 73 -0.12 8.26 -3.94
N MET A 74 -0.75 8.86 -2.93
CA MET A 74 -0.39 10.23 -2.51
C MET A 74 0.96 10.25 -1.80
N LEU A 75 1.90 11.05 -2.28
CA LEU A 75 3.15 11.42 -1.63
C LEU A 75 3.03 12.87 -1.15
N GLY A 76 2.68 13.05 0.14
CA GLY A 76 2.25 14.36 0.63
C GLY A 76 0.95 14.77 -0.06
N ASP A 77 0.98 15.91 -0.76
CA ASP A 77 -0.17 16.46 -1.49
C ASP A 77 -0.19 16.08 -2.98
N GLU A 78 0.80 15.32 -3.46
CA GLU A 78 0.94 14.93 -4.88
C GLU A 78 0.52 13.48 -5.13
N GLY A 79 -0.34 13.26 -6.12
CA GLY A 79 -0.73 11.92 -6.55
C GLY A 79 -1.95 11.94 -7.48
N LEU A 80 -2.62 10.80 -7.58
CA LEU A 80 -3.85 10.69 -8.37
C LEU A 80 -5.05 10.97 -7.46
N VAL A 81 -5.73 12.07 -7.74
CA VAL A 81 -6.98 12.45 -7.07
C VAL A 81 -8.12 12.25 -8.06
N LEU A 82 -9.12 11.47 -7.66
CA LEU A 82 -10.41 11.37 -8.33
C LEU A 82 -11.44 12.07 -7.45
N HIS A 83 -12.10 13.08 -8.01
CA HIS A 83 -13.01 13.92 -7.26
C HIS A 83 -14.30 13.15 -6.92
N PRO A 84 -14.89 13.37 -5.73
CA PRO A 84 -16.25 12.95 -5.44
C PRO A 84 -17.22 13.53 -6.49
N LEU A 85 -18.31 12.83 -6.78
CA LEU A 85 -19.19 13.20 -7.90
C LEU A 85 -19.82 14.60 -7.73
N GLU A 86 -20.06 15.04 -6.50
CA GLU A 86 -20.53 16.41 -6.21
C GLU A 86 -19.51 17.47 -6.63
N GLU A 87 -18.22 17.24 -6.33
CA GLU A 87 -17.12 18.11 -6.72
C GLU A 87 -16.87 18.08 -8.23
N VAL A 88 -17.11 16.94 -8.89
CA VAL A 88 -17.09 16.85 -10.37
C VAL A 88 -18.13 17.77 -10.98
N ILE A 89 -19.35 17.80 -10.44
CA ILE A 89 -20.42 18.69 -10.91
C ILE A 89 -19.98 20.15 -10.73
N GLU A 90 -19.59 20.51 -9.50
CA GLU A 90 -19.19 21.88 -9.14
C GLU A 90 -18.02 22.38 -9.99
N LYS A 91 -16.88 21.68 -9.97
CA LYS A 91 -15.68 22.08 -10.73
C LYS A 91 -15.92 22.14 -12.23
N THR A 92 -16.75 21.25 -12.76
CA THR A 92 -17.06 21.27 -14.20
C THR A 92 -17.89 22.51 -14.55
N ILE A 93 -18.88 22.88 -13.72
CA ILE A 93 -19.67 24.11 -13.94
C ILE A 93 -18.76 25.34 -13.80
N GLU A 94 -17.99 25.43 -12.72
CA GLU A 94 -17.07 26.54 -12.49
C GLU A 94 -16.06 26.68 -13.64
N ALA A 95 -15.50 25.57 -14.12
CA ALA A 95 -14.54 25.61 -15.22
C ALA A 95 -15.16 26.13 -16.52
N LYS A 96 -16.44 25.85 -16.79
CA LYS A 96 -17.16 26.41 -17.94
C LYS A 96 -17.43 27.90 -17.73
N GLU A 97 -17.89 28.29 -16.55
CA GLU A 97 -18.23 29.69 -16.23
C GLU A 97 -17.01 30.61 -16.22
N ASP A 98 -15.87 30.11 -15.75
CA ASP A 98 -14.60 30.85 -15.69
C ASP A 98 -13.80 30.80 -17.00
N GLY A 99 -14.31 30.09 -18.03
CA GLY A 99 -13.64 29.93 -19.32
C GLY A 99 -12.37 29.06 -19.27
N LEU A 100 -12.20 28.26 -18.21
CA LEU A 100 -11.17 27.21 -18.15
C LEU A 100 -11.48 26.07 -19.11
N ILE A 101 -12.77 25.79 -19.35
CA ILE A 101 -13.26 25.03 -20.48
C ILE A 101 -13.90 26.05 -21.43
N ASP A 102 -13.25 26.29 -22.57
CA ASP A 102 -13.76 27.20 -23.59
C ASP A 102 -15.13 26.74 -24.10
N GLU A 103 -16.04 27.68 -24.36
CA GLU A 103 -17.41 27.40 -24.81
C GLU A 103 -17.44 26.58 -26.11
N ASP A 104 -16.47 26.81 -27.00
CA ASP A 104 -16.32 26.07 -28.26
C ASP A 104 -15.80 24.63 -28.04
N TYR A 105 -15.32 24.32 -26.82
CA TYR A 105 -14.76 23.03 -26.42
C TYR A 105 -15.43 22.48 -25.15
N ASP A 106 -16.73 22.71 -24.97
CA ASP A 106 -17.52 22.32 -23.79
C ASP A 106 -17.84 20.81 -23.68
N HIS A 107 -16.90 19.98 -24.13
CA HIS A 107 -17.04 18.54 -24.24
C HIS A 107 -16.33 17.80 -23.12
N TYR A 108 -16.03 18.45 -21.99
CA TYR A 108 -15.24 17.85 -20.91
C TYR A 108 -15.91 17.91 -19.55
N TRP A 109 -15.70 16.86 -18.76
CA TRP A 109 -15.95 16.85 -17.32
C TRP A 109 -14.64 16.73 -16.56
N ILE A 110 -14.46 17.54 -15.51
CA ILE A 110 -13.29 17.50 -14.63
C ILE A 110 -13.54 16.44 -13.55
N ILE A 111 -12.92 15.27 -13.70
CA ILE A 111 -13.18 14.12 -12.82
C ILE A 111 -12.12 13.92 -11.75
N GLY A 112 -11.04 14.69 -11.79
CA GLY A 112 -9.91 14.51 -10.91
C GLY A 112 -8.71 15.35 -11.31
N GLU A 113 -7.61 15.12 -10.63
CA GLU A 113 -6.34 15.80 -10.79
C GLU A 113 -5.20 14.78 -10.66
N ILE A 114 -4.14 14.99 -11.41
CA ILE A 114 -2.89 14.24 -11.26
C ILE A 114 -1.74 15.20 -11.48
N ASN A 115 -0.89 15.31 -10.46
CA ASN A 115 0.20 16.30 -10.40
C ASN A 115 -0.33 17.73 -10.67
N GLU A 116 0.17 18.38 -11.73
CA GLU A 116 -0.14 19.77 -12.09
C GLU A 116 -1.27 19.92 -13.12
N GLY A 117 -2.09 18.87 -13.30
CA GLY A 117 -3.12 18.87 -14.34
C GLY A 117 -4.45 18.22 -13.98
N TYR A 118 -5.48 18.63 -14.72
CA TYR A 118 -6.83 18.10 -14.64
C TYR A 118 -6.96 16.80 -15.41
N LEU A 119 -7.67 15.85 -14.80
CA LEU A 119 -8.12 14.63 -15.45
C LEU A 119 -9.53 14.82 -15.98
N LEU A 120 -9.72 14.53 -17.27
CA LEU A 120 -10.92 14.87 -18.01
C LEU A 120 -11.58 13.65 -18.65
N ILE A 121 -12.91 13.66 -18.71
CA ILE A 121 -13.70 12.77 -19.58
C ILE A 121 -14.26 13.60 -20.73
N HIS A 122 -13.98 13.19 -21.97
CA HIS A 122 -14.58 13.78 -23.15
C HIS A 122 -16.00 13.23 -23.37
N THR A 123 -17.01 14.07 -23.16
CA THR A 123 -18.44 13.70 -23.14
C THR A 123 -18.91 13.09 -24.45
N ASP A 124 -18.50 13.62 -25.61
CA ASP A 124 -18.90 13.04 -26.89
C ASP A 124 -18.25 11.70 -27.21
N HIS A 125 -16.99 11.48 -26.80
CA HIS A 125 -16.30 10.21 -27.00
C HIS A 125 -16.81 9.13 -26.04
N ALA A 126 -17.24 9.53 -24.85
CA ALA A 126 -17.69 8.62 -23.81
C ALA A 126 -19.12 8.06 -24.03
N LYS A 127 -19.69 8.23 -25.24
CA LYS A 127 -20.97 7.64 -25.65
C LYS A 127 -20.90 6.12 -25.86
N THR A 128 -19.70 5.60 -26.12
CA THR A 128 -19.45 4.17 -26.36
C THR A 128 -18.18 3.74 -25.66
N GLU A 129 -18.14 2.51 -25.17
CA GLU A 129 -16.92 1.92 -24.59
C GLU A 129 -15.86 1.55 -25.64
N ASP A 130 -16.15 1.68 -26.94
CA ASP A 130 -15.20 1.38 -28.01
C ASP A 130 -14.30 2.59 -28.37
N THR A 131 -14.59 3.77 -27.82
CA THR A 131 -13.89 5.02 -28.14
C THR A 131 -13.15 5.53 -26.91
N PRO A 132 -11.82 5.65 -26.95
CA PRO A 132 -11.04 6.29 -25.89
C PRO A 132 -11.54 7.71 -25.58
N TYR A 133 -11.83 7.97 -24.31
CA TYR A 133 -12.45 9.21 -23.86
C TYR A 133 -11.74 9.89 -22.68
N MET A 134 -10.63 9.34 -22.19
CA MET A 134 -9.83 9.96 -21.13
C MET A 134 -8.83 10.95 -21.70
N TYR A 135 -8.77 12.12 -21.07
CA TYR A 135 -7.94 13.25 -21.45
C TYR A 135 -7.28 13.86 -20.22
N TRP A 136 -6.21 14.62 -20.45
CA TRP A 136 -5.49 15.34 -19.41
C TRP A 136 -5.04 16.70 -19.92
N LYS A 137 -4.98 17.70 -19.05
CA LYS A 137 -4.35 18.99 -19.37
C LYS A 137 -3.70 19.63 -18.16
N TYR A 138 -2.67 20.42 -18.37
CA TYR A 138 -2.12 21.29 -17.32
C TYR A 138 -3.16 22.28 -16.80
N HIS A 139 -3.09 22.62 -15.51
CA HIS A 139 -3.97 23.62 -14.90
C HIS A 139 -3.90 24.99 -15.60
N GLU A 140 -2.71 25.37 -16.08
CA GLU A 140 -2.47 26.63 -16.79
C GLU A 140 -2.75 26.53 -18.30
N GLY A 141 -3.04 25.33 -18.80
CA GLY A 141 -3.24 25.06 -20.22
C GLY A 141 -4.64 25.42 -20.73
N SER A 142 -4.71 25.81 -22.00
CA SER A 142 -6.01 25.99 -22.66
C SER A 142 -6.67 24.64 -22.91
N THR A 143 -7.97 24.63 -23.17
CA THR A 143 -8.68 23.40 -23.53
C THR A 143 -8.31 22.90 -24.93
N GLU A 144 -7.70 23.73 -25.77
CA GLU A 144 -7.13 23.31 -27.05
C GLU A 144 -5.88 22.44 -26.85
N ASP A 145 -5.15 22.65 -25.75
CA ASP A 145 -3.93 21.93 -25.38
C ASP A 145 -4.21 20.65 -24.60
N THR A 146 -5.43 20.11 -24.71
CA THR A 146 -5.81 18.90 -23.98
C THR A 146 -5.20 17.67 -24.62
N ASP A 147 -4.38 16.93 -23.87
CA ASP A 147 -3.72 15.72 -24.31
C ASP A 147 -4.63 14.49 -24.14
N ALA A 148 -4.73 13.70 -25.21
CA ALA A 148 -5.43 12.42 -25.14
C ALA A 148 -4.58 11.40 -24.37
N ILE A 149 -5.10 10.90 -23.24
CA ILE A 149 -4.53 9.71 -22.58
C ILE A 149 -4.70 8.48 -23.49
N GLY A 150 -5.71 8.50 -24.36
CA GLY A 150 -5.94 7.47 -25.37
C GLY A 150 -6.47 6.16 -24.78
N GLN A 151 -7.15 6.22 -23.64
CA GLN A 151 -7.78 5.07 -22.96
C GLN A 151 -9.20 5.41 -22.47
N ASN A 152 -9.96 4.38 -22.07
CA ASN A 152 -11.18 4.54 -21.27
C ASN A 152 -10.84 4.55 -19.78
N PHE A 153 -11.82 4.86 -18.92
CA PHE A 153 -11.62 5.00 -17.48
C PHE A 153 -11.05 3.72 -16.83
N GLY A 154 -11.57 2.55 -17.17
CA GLY A 154 -11.15 1.28 -16.57
C GLY A 154 -9.72 0.90 -16.92
N THR A 155 -9.30 1.15 -18.17
CA THR A 155 -7.91 0.93 -18.59
C THR A 155 -6.98 2.00 -18.01
N PHE A 156 -7.46 3.25 -17.94
CA PHE A 156 -6.73 4.33 -17.27
C PHE A 156 -6.45 3.98 -15.81
N LEU A 157 -7.46 3.56 -15.05
CA LEU A 157 -7.32 3.25 -13.64
C LEU A 157 -6.35 2.09 -13.41
N GLU A 158 -6.47 1.02 -14.19
CA GLU A 158 -5.59 -0.15 -14.10
C GLU A 158 -4.12 0.23 -14.36
N ARG A 159 -3.86 0.97 -15.44
CA ARG A 159 -2.50 1.42 -15.79
C ARG A 159 -1.95 2.42 -14.78
N SER A 160 -2.78 3.33 -14.28
CA SER A 160 -2.39 4.24 -13.19
C SER A 160 -2.01 3.46 -11.92
N ILE A 161 -2.68 2.34 -11.62
CA ILE A 161 -2.30 1.48 -10.49
C ILE A 161 -0.96 0.77 -10.73
N ILE A 162 -0.75 0.23 -11.94
CA ILE A 162 0.51 -0.41 -12.32
C ILE A 162 1.67 0.58 -12.28
N ALA A 163 1.45 1.79 -12.78
CA ALA A 163 2.41 2.89 -12.80
C ALA A 163 2.52 3.64 -11.46
N GLN A 164 1.88 3.15 -10.40
CA GLN A 164 1.98 3.71 -9.05
C GLN A 164 1.55 5.20 -8.97
N GLY A 165 0.55 5.55 -9.77
CA GLY A 165 0.00 6.90 -9.90
C GLY A 165 0.88 7.87 -10.67
N ASP A 166 1.84 7.39 -11.46
CA ASP A 166 2.61 8.21 -12.41
C ASP A 166 1.85 8.42 -13.73
N MET A 167 2.20 9.45 -14.48
CA MET A 167 1.58 9.83 -15.76
C MET A 167 2.05 8.90 -16.89
N TYR A 168 1.64 7.64 -16.83
CA TYR A 168 2.15 6.57 -17.70
C TYR A 168 1.97 6.82 -19.20
N TRP A 169 1.02 7.67 -19.60
CA TRP A 169 0.83 8.04 -21.00
C TRP A 169 2.01 8.85 -21.55
N GLU A 170 2.73 9.57 -20.69
CA GLU A 170 3.96 10.29 -21.04
C GLU A 170 5.15 9.37 -21.28
N PHE A 171 5.09 8.10 -20.86
CA PHE A 171 6.23 7.17 -21.00
C PHE A 171 6.56 6.87 -22.46
N ASN A 172 5.62 7.08 -23.39
CA ASN A 172 5.85 6.91 -24.81
C ASN A 172 6.73 8.03 -25.41
N SER A 173 7.00 9.11 -24.67
CA SER A 173 7.86 10.22 -25.09
C SER A 173 9.36 9.93 -24.95
N PHE A 174 9.73 8.82 -24.29
CA PHE A 174 11.11 8.32 -24.26
C PHE A 174 11.50 7.69 -25.60
N ASP A 175 11.64 8.54 -26.63
CA ASP A 175 12.26 8.19 -27.89
C ASP A 175 13.76 8.01 -27.59
N VAL A 176 14.23 6.76 -27.51
CA VAL A 176 15.66 6.45 -27.45
C VAL A 176 16.25 6.77 -28.82
N ARG A 177 16.33 8.05 -29.17
CA ARG A 177 17.09 8.48 -30.33
C ARG A 177 18.55 8.18 -30.01
N GLU A 178 19.13 7.28 -30.79
CA GLU A 178 20.49 6.74 -30.69
C GLU A 178 21.62 7.80 -30.65
N THR A 179 21.35 9.10 -30.63
CA THR A 179 22.33 10.14 -30.92
C THR A 179 22.75 11.06 -29.78
N ASP A 180 22.10 11.05 -28.61
CA ASP A 180 22.39 12.05 -27.56
C ASP A 180 22.96 11.51 -26.23
N TYR A 181 23.32 10.23 -26.16
CA TYR A 181 24.15 9.73 -25.05
C TYR A 181 25.64 9.82 -25.43
N TYR A 182 26.24 11.00 -25.22
CA TYR A 182 27.67 11.02 -24.88
C TYR A 182 27.80 10.43 -23.47
N VAL A 183 27.97 9.11 -23.41
CA VAL A 183 28.54 8.47 -22.23
C VAL A 183 30.01 8.88 -22.23
N GLU A 184 30.37 9.91 -21.47
CA GLU A 184 31.75 10.00 -21.00
C GLU A 184 31.98 8.71 -20.19
N GLU A 185 32.85 7.83 -20.67
CA GLU A 185 33.28 6.64 -19.94
C GLU A 185 34.08 7.09 -18.70
N GLU A 186 33.39 7.59 -17.67
CA GLU A 186 33.87 7.45 -16.32
C GLU A 186 33.68 5.98 -15.95
N ILE A 187 34.81 5.27 -15.91
CA ILE A 187 34.90 3.98 -15.22
C ILE A 187 34.76 4.29 -13.73
N GLU A 188 33.53 4.54 -13.28
CA GLU A 188 33.20 4.44 -11.88
C GLU A 188 33.25 2.96 -11.49
N ASP A 189 34.02 2.66 -10.45
CA ASP A 189 34.02 1.36 -9.79
C ASP A 189 32.57 0.94 -9.57
N MET A 190 32.13 -0.12 -10.27
CA MET A 190 30.83 -0.74 -10.05
C MET A 190 30.75 -1.13 -8.57
N GLN A 191 30.09 -0.29 -7.75
CA GLN A 191 29.60 -0.76 -6.47
C GLN A 191 28.65 -1.89 -6.80
N ALA A 192 29.04 -3.10 -6.40
CA ALA A 192 28.17 -4.27 -6.48
C ALA A 192 26.80 -3.86 -5.93
N GLY A 193 25.75 -4.00 -6.75
CA GLY A 193 24.41 -3.58 -6.37
C GLY A 193 24.08 -4.05 -4.97
N VAL A 194 23.45 -3.18 -4.16
CA VAL A 194 23.05 -3.51 -2.80
C VAL A 194 22.26 -4.82 -2.86
N PRO A 195 22.75 -5.91 -2.22
CA PRO A 195 21.98 -7.14 -2.17
C PRO A 195 20.73 -6.85 -1.34
N ILE A 196 19.57 -6.76 -1.99
CA ILE A 196 18.30 -6.79 -1.27
C ILE A 196 18.16 -8.24 -0.80
N ALA A 197 18.58 -8.52 0.42
CA ALA A 197 18.31 -9.80 1.06
C ALA A 197 16.80 -9.83 1.38
N SER A 198 15.99 -10.31 0.44
CA SER A 198 14.58 -10.62 0.70
C SER A 198 14.53 -11.75 1.73
N VAL A 199 14.29 -11.43 3.00
CA VAL A 199 14.09 -12.44 4.03
C VAL A 199 12.61 -12.81 4.02
N GLU A 200 12.28 -13.79 3.17
CA GLU A 200 10.90 -14.24 2.88
C GLU A 200 10.10 -14.66 4.11
N ARG A 201 10.77 -15.01 5.21
CA ARG A 201 10.12 -15.51 6.41
C ARG A 201 11.01 -15.33 7.63
N VAL A 202 10.42 -14.86 8.73
CA VAL A 202 11.06 -14.86 10.04
C VAL A 202 10.22 -15.66 11.02
N ARG A 203 10.89 -16.45 11.86
CA ARG A 203 10.29 -17.16 12.97
C ARG A 203 10.83 -16.57 14.27
N ILE A 204 9.93 -16.18 15.14
CA ILE A 204 10.23 -15.64 16.46
C ILE A 204 9.73 -16.66 17.48
N GLU A 205 10.59 -17.07 18.39
CA GLU A 205 10.20 -17.89 19.54
C GLU A 205 10.26 -17.04 20.80
N ILE A 206 9.17 -17.01 21.56
CA ILE A 206 9.07 -16.41 22.89
C ILE A 206 8.94 -17.56 23.88
N GLU A 207 10.00 -17.81 24.62
CA GLU A 207 10.04 -18.80 25.69
C GLU A 207 9.71 -18.15 27.02
N TYR A 208 8.74 -18.74 27.70
CA TYR A 208 8.31 -18.29 29.02
C TYR A 208 9.30 -18.77 30.07
N PRO A 209 9.61 -17.92 31.07
CA PRO A 209 10.58 -18.27 32.10
C PRO A 209 10.08 -19.46 32.93
N ILE A 210 11.01 -20.30 33.35
CA ILE A 210 10.73 -21.46 34.22
C ILE A 210 10.22 -20.99 35.60
N TYR A 211 10.59 -19.79 36.02
CA TYR A 211 10.20 -19.18 37.29
C TYR A 211 9.44 -17.86 37.05
N ARG A 212 8.45 -17.53 37.90
CA ARG A 212 7.70 -16.25 37.81
C ARG A 212 8.56 -14.98 37.93
N ARG A 213 9.81 -15.09 38.40
CA ARG A 213 10.79 -13.99 38.48
C ARG A 213 11.92 -14.12 37.46
N GLY A 214 11.90 -15.14 36.59
CA GLY A 214 12.84 -15.27 35.48
C GLY A 214 12.42 -14.38 34.30
N GLY A 215 13.36 -14.05 33.43
CA GLY A 215 13.07 -13.30 32.20
C GLY A 215 12.70 -14.20 31.03
N PHE A 216 11.89 -13.70 30.11
CA PHE A 216 11.60 -14.36 28.84
C PHE A 216 12.86 -14.48 27.99
N ILE A 217 12.90 -15.52 27.15
CA ILE A 217 13.93 -15.70 26.13
C ILE A 217 13.26 -15.51 24.77
N LEU A 218 13.92 -14.73 23.91
CA LEU A 218 13.51 -14.46 22.55
C LEU A 218 14.55 -14.99 21.59
N SER A 219 14.13 -15.87 20.68
CA SER A 219 15.00 -16.43 19.64
C SER A 219 14.44 -16.05 18.27
N PHE A 220 15.27 -15.44 17.43
CA PHE A 220 14.94 -15.04 16.08
C PHE A 220 15.58 -16.00 15.08
N TYR A 221 14.77 -16.50 14.16
CA TYR A 221 15.20 -17.41 13.11
C TYR A 221 14.89 -16.82 11.74
N THR A 222 15.87 -16.84 10.86
CA THR A 222 15.70 -16.58 9.43
C THR A 222 15.67 -17.91 8.67
N TYR A 223 15.18 -17.92 7.43
CA TYR A 223 15.17 -19.13 6.61
C TYR A 223 16.21 -19.02 5.51
N GLU A 224 17.11 -20.01 5.47
CA GLU A 224 18.05 -20.20 4.36
C GLU A 224 17.81 -21.59 3.76
N ASN A 225 17.55 -21.65 2.45
CA ASN A 225 17.25 -22.90 1.74
C ASN A 225 16.12 -23.73 2.39
N GLY A 226 15.08 -23.05 2.88
CA GLY A 226 13.92 -23.67 3.53
C GLY A 226 14.17 -24.19 4.95
N LYS A 227 15.34 -23.96 5.54
CA LYS A 227 15.67 -24.34 6.93
C LYS A 227 15.78 -23.11 7.82
N ALA A 228 15.15 -23.18 9.00
CA ALA A 228 15.28 -22.15 10.02
C ALA A 228 16.71 -22.14 10.60
N GLN A 229 17.37 -20.99 10.53
CA GLN A 229 18.69 -20.71 11.11
C GLN A 229 18.51 -19.70 12.24
N LEU A 230 19.08 -19.98 13.41
CA LEU A 230 19.06 -19.04 14.53
C LEU A 230 19.94 -17.83 14.19
N ARG A 231 19.30 -16.66 14.05
CA ARG A 231 19.98 -15.38 13.79
C ARG A 231 20.45 -14.73 15.08
N SER A 232 19.57 -14.68 16.09
CA SER A 232 19.90 -14.08 17.37
C SER A 232 19.04 -14.66 18.49
N GLU A 233 19.58 -14.61 19.70
CA GLU A 233 18.86 -14.92 20.93
C GLU A 233 19.10 -13.80 21.93
N SER A 234 18.06 -13.41 22.65
CA SER A 234 18.11 -12.39 23.69
C SER A 234 17.31 -12.86 24.89
N ASN A 235 17.79 -12.54 26.09
CA ASN A 235 17.21 -12.99 27.34
C ASN A 235 17.04 -11.81 28.30
N GLY A 236 16.34 -12.06 29.40
CA GLY A 236 16.20 -11.06 30.48
C GLY A 236 15.12 -10.02 30.24
N PHE A 237 14.11 -10.32 29.41
CA PHE A 237 12.92 -9.49 29.33
C PHE A 237 12.00 -9.82 30.50
N ASP A 238 11.57 -8.83 31.28
CA ASP A 238 10.73 -9.06 32.45
C ASP A 238 9.24 -9.10 32.11
N ASN A 239 8.86 -8.49 30.98
CA ASN A 239 7.47 -8.28 30.62
C ASN A 239 7.23 -8.17 29.12
N PHE A 240 5.99 -8.41 28.70
CA PHE A 240 5.58 -8.32 27.29
C PHE A 240 5.78 -6.94 26.66
N LYS A 241 5.76 -5.86 27.45
CA LYS A 241 6.01 -4.50 26.92
C LYS A 241 7.47 -4.32 26.47
N GLN A 242 8.42 -4.90 27.20
CA GLN A 242 9.84 -4.91 26.80
C GLN A 242 10.03 -5.79 25.57
N ILE A 243 9.38 -6.95 25.53
CA ILE A 243 9.38 -7.85 24.37
C ILE A 243 8.86 -7.11 23.12
N HIS A 244 7.68 -6.49 23.19
CA HIS A 244 7.11 -5.74 22.07
C HIS A 244 8.05 -4.66 21.55
N ARG A 245 8.63 -3.86 22.45
CA ARG A 245 9.59 -2.82 22.05
C ARG A 245 10.80 -3.40 21.32
N TYR A 246 11.35 -4.50 21.84
CA TYR A 246 12.49 -5.18 21.23
C TYR A 246 12.13 -5.77 19.86
N LEU A 247 11.00 -6.45 19.76
CA LEU A 247 10.52 -7.05 18.51
C LEU A 247 10.27 -6.01 17.43
N VAL A 248 9.54 -4.94 17.76
CA VAL A 248 9.25 -3.84 16.84
C VAL A 248 10.56 -3.21 16.35
N GLY A 249 11.46 -2.83 17.27
CA GLY A 249 12.74 -2.22 16.88
C GLY A 249 13.65 -3.14 16.06
N THR A 250 13.59 -4.45 16.28
CA THR A 250 14.39 -5.44 15.52
C THR A 250 13.81 -5.69 14.13
N LEU A 251 12.49 -5.69 14.00
CA LEU A 251 11.80 -5.92 12.72
C LEU A 251 11.70 -4.65 11.85
N ASP A 252 11.90 -3.47 12.44
CA ASP A 252 11.96 -2.17 11.75
C ASP A 252 13.39 -1.84 11.23
N GLU A 253 14.34 -2.78 11.34
CA GLU A 253 15.74 -2.57 10.94
C GLU A 253 15.84 -2.32 9.42
N PRO A 254 16.47 -1.21 8.98
CA PRO A 254 16.62 -0.91 7.56
C PRO A 254 17.33 -2.03 6.79
N GLY A 255 16.79 -2.39 5.63
CA GLY A 255 17.36 -3.41 4.75
C GLY A 255 16.73 -4.80 4.87
N TYR A 256 15.74 -5.00 5.74
CA TYR A 256 14.96 -6.23 5.82
C TYR A 256 13.49 -5.98 5.50
N TYR A 257 12.92 -6.80 4.61
CA TYR A 257 11.48 -6.89 4.39
C TYR A 257 11.02 -8.30 4.76
N TYR A 258 10.02 -8.39 5.63
CA TYR A 258 9.47 -9.65 6.11
C TYR A 258 8.07 -9.87 5.51
N SER A 259 7.91 -10.86 4.64
CA SER A 259 6.60 -11.24 4.07
C SER A 259 5.76 -12.12 5.00
N GLU A 260 6.39 -12.96 5.82
CA GLU A 260 5.69 -13.76 6.84
C GLU A 260 6.45 -13.67 8.18
N ILE A 261 5.73 -13.29 9.23
CA ILE A 261 6.24 -13.34 10.60
C ILE A 261 5.46 -14.42 11.35
N VAL A 262 6.16 -15.44 11.85
CA VAL A 262 5.56 -16.50 12.66
C VAL A 262 6.07 -16.43 14.07
N VAL A 263 5.17 -16.19 15.03
CA VAL A 263 5.49 -16.12 16.45
C VAL A 263 5.06 -17.41 17.13
N PHE A 264 6.01 -18.09 17.77
CA PHE A 264 5.79 -19.25 18.62
C PHE A 264 5.94 -18.82 20.06
N GLN A 265 4.90 -19.01 20.85
CA GLN A 265 4.95 -18.88 22.31
C GLN A 265 4.97 -20.27 22.91
N LYS A 266 5.92 -20.55 23.81
CA LYS A 266 6.00 -21.84 24.49
C LYS A 266 6.41 -21.71 25.95
N GLU A 267 5.73 -22.45 26.81
CA GLU A 267 6.19 -22.69 28.18
C GLU A 267 7.33 -23.73 28.16
N ALA A 268 8.36 -23.48 28.97
CA ALA A 268 9.50 -24.38 29.07
C ALA A 268 9.08 -25.76 29.64
N PRO A 269 9.43 -26.88 28.97
CA PRO A 269 9.21 -28.21 29.52
C PRO A 269 10.20 -28.45 30.67
N LEU A 270 9.70 -28.53 31.90
CA LEU A 270 10.51 -28.80 33.09
C LEU A 270 11.15 -30.21 33.04
N TRP A 271 12.44 -30.28 33.38
CA TRP A 271 13.12 -31.49 33.85
C TRP A 271 13.56 -31.26 35.29
N GLU A 272 13.26 -32.20 36.19
CA GLU A 272 13.63 -32.11 37.61
C GLU A 272 15.15 -32.05 37.79
N SER A 273 15.62 -31.12 38.62
CA SER A 273 16.78 -31.36 39.47
C SER A 273 16.57 -30.67 40.81
N GLU A 274 16.54 -31.46 41.89
CA GLU A 274 16.63 -30.93 43.25
C GLU A 274 17.97 -30.20 43.40
N ASP A 275 17.95 -28.95 43.90
CA ASP A 275 19.16 -28.41 44.49
C ASP A 275 19.31 -28.94 45.92
N ALA A 276 20.53 -28.87 46.45
CA ALA A 276 20.90 -29.45 47.74
C ALA A 276 20.19 -28.82 48.96
N SER A 277 19.24 -27.91 48.77
CA SER A 277 18.53 -27.20 49.85
C SER A 277 17.15 -27.77 50.18
N GLY A 278 16.61 -28.68 49.36
CA GLY A 278 15.32 -29.32 49.61
C GLY A 278 14.09 -28.40 49.48
N GLU A 279 14.24 -27.22 48.90
CA GLU A 279 13.11 -26.37 48.54
C GLU A 279 12.48 -26.90 47.25
N GLN A 280 11.16 -27.12 47.20
CA GLN A 280 10.47 -27.48 45.94
C GLN A 280 10.40 -26.24 45.04
N ILE A 281 11.40 -26.05 44.18
CA ILE A 281 11.58 -24.78 43.45
C ILE A 281 10.82 -24.73 42.11
N ALA A 282 10.17 -25.79 41.66
CA ALA A 282 9.46 -25.80 40.38
C ALA A 282 8.05 -26.38 40.50
N LYS A 283 7.05 -25.56 40.18
CA LYS A 283 5.69 -26.05 39.98
C LYS A 283 5.67 -26.73 38.60
N ARG A 284 5.53 -28.06 38.57
CA ARG A 284 5.34 -28.84 37.35
C ARG A 284 4.21 -28.23 36.52
N VAL A 285 4.51 -27.77 35.30
CA VAL A 285 3.48 -27.44 34.32
C VAL A 285 3.14 -28.75 33.62
N GLU A 286 2.11 -29.45 34.09
CA GLU A 286 1.73 -30.78 33.55
C GLU A 286 1.33 -30.73 32.06
N HIS A 287 0.95 -29.54 31.58
CA HIS A 287 0.55 -29.28 30.20
C HIS A 287 1.14 -27.93 29.75
N PRO A 288 2.40 -27.89 29.26
CA PRO A 288 3.01 -26.64 28.78
C PRO A 288 2.19 -26.06 27.64
N GLN A 289 1.80 -24.80 27.79
CA GLN A 289 1.03 -24.10 26.78
C GLN A 289 1.92 -23.74 25.59
N THR A 290 1.36 -23.90 24.38
CA THR A 290 1.97 -23.43 23.14
C THR A 290 0.94 -22.68 22.31
N GLN A 291 1.38 -21.60 21.67
CA GLN A 291 0.55 -20.83 20.74
C GLN A 291 1.39 -20.44 19.53
N ILE A 292 0.80 -20.55 18.34
CA ILE A 292 1.40 -20.12 17.09
C ILE A 292 0.53 -19.01 16.52
N MET A 293 1.16 -17.89 16.18
CA MET A 293 0.53 -16.76 15.51
C MET A 293 1.27 -16.51 14.20
N GLN A 294 0.50 -16.29 13.13
CA GLN A 294 1.02 -15.97 11.81
C GLN A 294 0.55 -14.58 11.43
N TYR A 295 1.49 -13.78 10.94
CA TYR A 295 1.26 -12.41 10.53
C TYR A 295 1.74 -12.23 9.09
N ASP A 296 0.89 -11.59 8.30
CA ASP A 296 1.16 -11.20 6.92
C ASP A 296 1.95 -9.89 6.90
N GLY A 297 3.26 -10.04 7.12
CA GLY A 297 4.22 -8.96 7.20
C GLY A 297 4.21 -8.10 8.47
N TYR A 298 5.12 -7.13 8.48
CA TYR A 298 5.41 -6.29 9.65
C TYR A 298 4.21 -5.48 10.16
N GLN A 299 3.42 -4.90 9.25
CA GLN A 299 2.30 -4.05 9.67
C GLN A 299 1.19 -4.85 10.36
N ALA A 300 0.89 -6.08 9.89
CA ALA A 300 -0.04 -6.98 10.56
C ALA A 300 0.45 -7.33 11.97
N PHE A 301 1.75 -7.58 12.12
CA PHE A 301 2.38 -7.86 13.41
C PHE A 301 2.29 -6.66 14.39
N VAL A 302 2.57 -5.44 13.94
CA VAL A 302 2.50 -4.23 14.78
C VAL A 302 1.06 -3.92 15.20
N ASN A 303 0.09 -4.14 14.30
CA ASN A 303 -1.32 -3.88 14.58
C ASN A 303 -1.94 -4.87 15.58
N ASP A 304 -1.43 -6.11 15.66
CA ASP A 304 -1.93 -7.14 16.58
C ASP A 304 -0.79 -7.89 17.29
N LEU A 305 -0.03 -7.14 18.09
CA LEU A 305 1.11 -7.67 18.82
C LEU A 305 0.75 -8.90 19.67
N PRO A 306 1.67 -9.89 19.76
CA PRO A 306 1.41 -11.14 20.48
C PRO A 306 1.12 -10.87 21.95
N ARG A 307 0.01 -11.41 22.45
CA ARG A 307 -0.41 -11.27 23.85
C ARG A 307 0.19 -12.39 24.69
N PRO A 308 0.37 -12.21 26.01
CA PRO A 308 0.84 -13.28 26.87
C PRO A 308 -0.15 -14.45 26.90
N LEU A 309 0.36 -15.68 26.98
CA LEU A 309 -0.42 -16.89 27.23
C LEU A 309 -1.31 -16.74 28.49
N PRO A 310 -2.50 -17.35 28.51
CA PRO A 310 -3.40 -17.31 29.65
C PRO A 310 -2.70 -17.66 30.98
N GLY A 311 -2.83 -16.77 31.97
CA GLY A 311 -2.17 -16.91 33.28
C GLY A 311 -0.83 -16.16 33.43
N TRP A 312 -0.32 -15.55 32.35
CA TRP A 312 0.89 -14.71 32.34
C TRP A 312 0.61 -13.20 32.21
N GLU A 313 -0.63 -12.77 32.45
CA GLU A 313 -1.13 -11.40 32.28
C GLU A 313 -0.41 -10.32 33.12
N LYS A 314 0.34 -10.71 34.16
CA LYS A 314 1.13 -9.82 35.03
C LYS A 314 2.63 -9.80 34.71
N ALA A 315 3.07 -10.61 33.75
CA ALA A 315 4.46 -10.65 33.29
C ALA A 315 4.66 -9.57 32.23
#